data_AF-A0A6N7JRZ9-F1
#
_entry.id   AF-A0A6N7JRZ9-F1
#
_cell.length_a   1.000
_cell.length_b   1.000
_cell.length_c   1.000
_cell.angle_alpha   90.00
_cell.angle_beta   90.00
_cell.angle_gamma   90.00
#
_symmetry.space_group_name_H-M   'P 1'
#
loop_
_entity.id
_entity.type
_entity.pdbx_description
1 polymer ?
#
loop_
_entity_poly.entity_id
_entity_poly.type
_entity_poly.pdbx_seq_one_letter_code
_entity_poly.pdbx_strand_id
1 'polypeptide(L)'
;MMTAMGTIHQLIRQHGKENAKLYAEPDEKHLVDIAAEVMAGEREDLGWAYTGWAFTALPHKRISDDAIWQREIGQVTLTISPGHLPGKTRSEVVKVGVPFGAHARLVMLYLQTQAIRTNSREVEVGRTMNAFLERIGVAPGGKTRASVSEQLRRIAASTVMFSWQQTPDSAPGFMRQTIIKGGQLGVRMTDDTQDALWEEHIVLSEDFYDNLRKYPIPLLEQAIRAIGASSLALDLYVWLSYRLHSLTKP
;
A
#
# COMPACT_ATOMS: atom_id res chain seq x y z
N MET A 1 23.14 -7.08 22.74
CA MET A 1 23.21 -8.16 21.74
C MET A 1 21.88 -8.16 21.02
N MET A 2 21.83 -8.18 19.68
CA MET A 2 20.56 -8.27 18.95
C MET A 2 19.90 -9.61 19.28
N THR A 3 18.85 -9.59 20.09
CA THR A 3 17.95 -10.71 20.26
C THR A 3 17.27 -10.93 18.91
N ALA A 4 17.62 -12.03 18.23
CA ALA A 4 16.96 -12.37 16.98
C ALA A 4 15.45 -12.46 17.24
N MET A 5 14.61 -11.92 16.36
CA MET A 5 13.14 -12.01 16.45
C MET A 5 12.62 -13.43 16.73
N GLY A 6 13.37 -14.47 16.36
CA GLY A 6 13.08 -15.85 16.74
C GLY A 6 12.97 -16.08 18.25
N THR A 7 13.73 -15.34 19.07
CA THR A 7 13.70 -15.42 20.53
C THR A 7 12.38 -14.90 21.10
N ILE A 8 11.85 -13.77 20.61
CA ILE A 8 10.56 -13.23 21.09
C ILE A 8 9.40 -14.18 20.81
N HIS A 9 9.34 -14.75 19.60
CA HIS A 9 8.31 -15.72 19.24
C HIS A 9 8.40 -16.99 20.10
N GLN A 10 9.62 -17.45 20.42
CA GLN A 10 9.84 -18.58 21.33
C GLN A 10 9.38 -18.25 22.76
N LEU A 11 9.74 -17.07 23.27
CA LEU A 11 9.32 -16.62 24.60
C LEU A 11 7.80 -16.58 24.73
N ILE A 12 7.08 -16.08 23.71
CA ILE A 12 5.62 -16.05 23.69
C ILE A 12 5.04 -17.47 23.70
N ARG A 13 5.57 -18.39 22.89
CA ARG A 13 5.10 -19.79 22.86
C ARG A 13 5.34 -20.53 24.18
N GLN A 14 6.46 -20.25 24.84
CA GLN A 14 6.87 -20.96 26.06
C GLN A 14 6.19 -20.41 27.31
N HIS A 15 6.04 -19.09 27.42
CA HIS A 15 5.62 -18.43 28.66
C HIS A 15 4.25 -17.75 28.57
N GLY A 16 3.70 -17.59 27.35
CA GLY A 16 2.52 -16.75 27.10
C GLY A 16 2.86 -15.26 27.04
N LYS A 17 1.98 -14.46 26.43
CA LYS A 17 2.18 -13.02 26.16
C LYS A 17 2.62 -12.23 27.39
N GLU A 18 1.88 -12.34 28.50
CA GLU A 18 2.13 -11.52 29.69
C GLU A 18 3.49 -11.84 30.34
N ASN A 19 3.85 -13.11 30.43
CA ASN A 19 5.13 -13.51 31.02
C ASN A 19 6.31 -13.34 30.06
N ALA A 20 6.11 -13.41 28.74
CA ALA A 20 7.18 -13.19 27.76
C ALA A 20 7.81 -11.78 27.90
N LYS A 21 7.03 -10.78 28.34
CA LYS A 21 7.54 -9.42 28.63
C LYS A 21 8.51 -9.34 29.79
N LEU A 22 8.51 -10.32 30.70
CA LEU A 22 9.46 -10.38 31.82
C LEU A 22 10.87 -10.77 31.34
N TYR A 23 10.97 -11.42 30.18
CA TYR A 23 12.21 -11.92 29.60
C TYR A 23 12.71 -11.08 28.42
N ALA A 24 11.91 -10.13 27.94
CA ALA A 24 12.29 -9.19 26.87
C ALA A 24 12.99 -7.95 27.45
N GLU A 25 13.92 -7.40 26.69
CA GLU A 25 14.55 -6.13 27.04
C GLU A 25 13.49 -5.01 27.14
N PRO A 26 13.69 -3.97 27.98
CA PRO A 26 12.69 -2.93 28.21
C PRO A 26 12.16 -2.26 26.94
N ASP A 27 13.02 -2.04 25.95
CA ASP A 27 12.71 -1.46 24.65
C ASP A 27 12.04 -2.45 23.69
N GLU A 28 12.15 -3.76 23.93
CA GLU A 28 11.56 -4.82 23.09
C GLU A 28 10.16 -5.26 23.57
N LYS A 29 9.70 -4.81 24.75
CA LYS A 29 8.39 -5.24 25.29
C LYS A 29 7.22 -4.95 24.34
N HIS A 30 7.27 -3.84 23.61
CA HIS A 30 6.25 -3.51 22.60
C HIS A 30 6.27 -4.51 21.42
N LEU A 31 7.42 -5.08 21.09
CA LEU A 31 7.55 -6.12 20.07
C LEU A 31 6.90 -7.43 20.52
N VAL A 32 6.91 -7.73 21.83
CA VAL A 32 6.18 -8.88 22.39
C VAL A 32 4.68 -8.71 22.19
N ASP A 33 4.15 -7.50 22.41
CA ASP A 33 2.73 -7.21 22.17
C ASP A 33 2.35 -7.41 20.69
N ILE A 34 3.14 -6.82 19.78
CA ILE A 34 2.92 -6.93 18.33
C ILE A 34 3.04 -8.39 17.87
N ALA A 35 4.10 -9.10 18.28
CA ALA A 35 4.31 -10.48 17.90
C ALA A 35 3.19 -11.39 18.44
N ALA A 36 2.73 -11.17 19.67
CA ALA A 36 1.63 -11.94 20.25
C ALA A 36 0.31 -11.70 19.49
N GLU A 37 0.02 -10.45 19.12
CA GLU A 37 -1.16 -10.11 18.32
C GLU A 37 -1.12 -10.77 16.93
N VAL A 38 0.01 -10.68 16.23
CA VAL A 38 0.20 -11.31 14.92
C VAL A 38 0.16 -12.85 15.02
N MET A 39 0.72 -13.44 16.08
CA MET A 39 0.70 -14.88 16.31
C MET A 39 -0.68 -15.42 16.70
N ALA A 40 -1.50 -14.59 17.36
CA ALA A 40 -2.87 -14.94 17.74
C ALA A 40 -3.86 -14.80 16.58
N GLY A 41 -3.52 -14.03 15.55
CA GLY A 41 -4.34 -13.89 14.35
C GLY A 41 -4.58 -15.23 13.64
N GLU A 42 -5.83 -15.49 13.27
CA GLU A 42 -6.17 -16.64 12.42
C GLU A 42 -5.58 -16.43 11.02
N ARG A 43 -5.10 -17.51 10.39
CA ARG A 43 -4.47 -17.46 9.04
C ARG A 43 -5.43 -17.04 7.91
N GLU A 44 -6.69 -16.73 8.22
CA GLU A 44 -7.74 -16.42 7.25
C GLU A 44 -7.78 -14.95 6.83
N ASP A 45 -7.15 -14.03 7.59
CA ASP A 45 -7.12 -12.59 7.28
C ASP A 45 -5.97 -12.21 6.33
N LEU A 46 -5.98 -12.81 5.13
CA LEU A 46 -4.98 -12.53 4.10
C LEU A 46 -5.31 -11.27 3.31
N GLY A 47 -4.36 -10.34 3.30
CA GLY A 47 -4.23 -9.25 2.34
C GLY A 47 -3.48 -9.70 1.09
N TRP A 48 -3.59 -8.92 0.01
CA TRP A 48 -2.96 -9.22 -1.27
C TRP A 48 -2.27 -7.99 -1.87
N ALA A 49 -1.10 -8.20 -2.44
CA ALA A 49 -0.37 -7.19 -3.21
C ALA A 49 0.18 -7.78 -4.52
N TYR A 50 0.28 -6.97 -5.55
CA TYR A 50 0.88 -7.33 -6.83
C TYR A 50 2.42 -7.33 -6.73
N THR A 51 3.07 -8.39 -7.21
CA THR A 51 4.54 -8.54 -7.19
C THR A 51 5.31 -7.44 -7.91
N GLY A 52 4.80 -6.96 -9.06
CA GLY A 52 5.40 -5.83 -9.79
C GLY A 52 5.31 -4.51 -9.03
N TRP A 53 4.58 -4.50 -7.91
CA TRP A 53 4.15 -3.33 -7.16
C TRP A 53 4.47 -3.40 -5.68
N ALA A 54 5.31 -4.35 -5.24
CA ALA A 54 5.75 -4.42 -3.86
C ALA A 54 6.12 -3.00 -3.41
N PHE A 55 5.32 -2.42 -2.52
CA PHE A 55 5.20 -1.00 -2.21
C PHE A 55 6.48 -0.23 -1.93
N THR A 56 7.55 -1.00 -1.74
CA THR A 56 8.96 -0.64 -1.81
C THR A 56 9.27 0.44 -2.82
N ALA A 57 8.56 0.56 -3.93
CA ALA A 57 8.96 1.45 -4.99
C ALA A 57 8.34 2.86 -4.97
N LEU A 58 7.42 3.17 -4.05
CA LEU A 58 6.91 4.54 -3.91
C LEU A 58 7.92 5.45 -3.18
N PRO A 59 7.97 6.77 -3.47
CA PRO A 59 8.68 7.72 -2.62
C PRO A 59 8.22 7.64 -1.15
N HIS A 60 9.14 7.78 -0.20
CA HIS A 60 8.80 7.88 1.22
C HIS A 60 8.28 9.27 1.60
N LYS A 61 8.70 10.31 0.86
CA LYS A 61 8.34 11.71 1.08
C LYS A 61 7.79 12.33 -0.20
N ARG A 62 7.04 13.42 -0.05
CA ARG A 62 6.54 14.23 -1.16
C ARG A 62 7.72 14.73 -2.00
N ILE A 63 7.59 14.59 -3.31
CA ILE A 63 8.46 15.23 -4.31
C ILE A 63 7.65 16.33 -5.03
N SER A 64 8.29 17.10 -5.91
CA SER A 64 7.57 18.10 -6.73
C SER A 64 6.41 17.44 -7.48
N ASP A 65 5.28 18.14 -7.60
CA ASP A 65 4.10 17.61 -8.29
C ASP A 65 4.31 17.42 -9.80
N ASP A 66 5.41 17.96 -10.33
CA ASP A 66 5.87 17.76 -11.71
C ASP A 66 6.89 16.64 -11.89
N ALA A 67 7.46 16.14 -10.78
CA ALA A 67 8.58 15.20 -10.84
C ALA A 67 8.11 13.79 -11.20
N ILE A 68 8.85 13.16 -12.11
CA ILE A 68 8.79 11.72 -12.37
C ILE A 68 9.60 11.02 -11.27
N TRP A 69 9.05 9.95 -10.71
CA TRP A 69 9.77 9.10 -9.77
C TRP A 69 10.26 7.84 -10.48
N GLN A 70 11.53 7.48 -10.27
CA GLN A 70 12.11 6.27 -10.83
C GLN A 70 12.81 5.46 -9.76
N ARG A 71 12.73 4.13 -9.88
CA ARG A 71 13.45 3.19 -9.03
C ARG A 71 13.88 1.96 -9.82
N GLU A 72 15.15 1.61 -9.71
CA GLU A 72 15.70 0.38 -10.29
C GLU A 72 15.45 -0.81 -9.35
N ILE A 73 15.00 -1.92 -9.92
CA ILE A 73 14.66 -3.17 -9.22
C ILE A 73 15.22 -4.34 -10.05
N GLY A 74 16.48 -4.68 -9.81
CA GLY A 74 17.18 -5.70 -10.59
C GLY A 74 17.36 -5.27 -12.04
N GLN A 75 16.76 -6.01 -12.97
CA GLN A 75 16.81 -5.73 -14.42
C GLN A 75 15.64 -4.87 -14.93
N VAL A 76 14.76 -4.44 -14.04
CA VAL A 76 13.57 -3.64 -14.37
C VAL A 76 13.66 -2.28 -13.68
N THR A 77 13.34 -1.22 -14.41
CA THR A 77 13.15 0.13 -13.86
C THR A 77 11.67 0.43 -13.77
N LEU A 78 11.20 0.75 -12.56
CA LEU A 78 9.89 1.32 -12.34
C LEU A 78 9.96 2.83 -12.54
N THR A 79 9.05 3.37 -13.35
CA THR A 79 8.83 4.79 -13.53
C THR A 79 7.39 5.13 -13.19
N ILE A 80 7.18 6.12 -12.32
CA ILE A 80 5.87 6.65 -11.96
C ILE A 80 5.81 8.10 -12.42
N SER A 81 4.89 8.38 -13.33
CA SER A 81 4.68 9.72 -13.87
C SER A 81 3.50 10.38 -13.16
N PRO A 82 3.62 11.69 -12.83
CA PRO A 82 2.50 12.47 -12.34
C PRO A 82 1.43 12.59 -13.43
N GLY A 83 0.22 12.97 -13.03
CA GLY A 83 -0.92 13.03 -13.93
C GLY A 83 -1.77 14.27 -13.73
N HIS A 84 -2.98 14.20 -14.27
CA HIS A 84 -3.94 15.28 -14.23
C HIS A 84 -5.32 14.72 -13.85
N LEU A 85 -6.07 15.50 -13.09
CA LEU A 85 -7.47 15.21 -12.77
C LEU A 85 -8.35 16.45 -13.07
N PRO A 86 -9.66 16.26 -13.28
CA PRO A 86 -10.59 17.38 -13.36
C PRO A 86 -10.52 18.26 -12.10
N GLY A 87 -10.59 19.58 -12.29
CA GLY A 87 -10.65 20.58 -11.23
C GLY A 87 -12.08 20.87 -10.75
N LYS A 88 -12.29 22.07 -10.22
CA LYS A 88 -13.60 22.54 -9.73
C LYS A 88 -14.57 22.81 -10.88
N THR A 89 -14.04 23.22 -12.03
CA THR A 89 -14.84 23.51 -13.23
C THR A 89 -14.61 22.47 -14.32
N ARG A 90 -15.55 22.37 -15.26
CA ARG A 90 -15.48 21.42 -16.38
C ARG A 90 -14.21 21.59 -17.23
N SER A 91 -13.70 22.80 -17.35
CA SER A 91 -12.51 23.15 -18.14
C SER A 91 -11.22 23.14 -17.32
N GLU A 92 -11.31 23.08 -16.00
CA GLU A 92 -10.13 23.09 -15.14
C GLU A 92 -9.52 21.70 -15.07
N VAL A 93 -8.20 21.66 -15.22
CA VAL A 93 -7.41 20.44 -15.07
C VAL A 93 -6.34 20.73 -14.03
N VAL A 94 -6.35 19.95 -12.94
CA VAL A 94 -5.42 20.07 -11.83
C VAL A 94 -4.31 19.06 -12.01
N LYS A 95 -3.07 19.53 -11.92
CA LYS A 95 -1.91 18.65 -11.90
C LYS A 95 -1.78 17.96 -10.56
N VAL A 96 -1.49 16.67 -10.60
CA VAL A 96 -1.39 15.83 -9.42
C VAL A 96 -0.09 15.04 -9.48
N GLY A 97 0.75 15.21 -8.47
CA GLY A 97 2.04 14.51 -8.41
C GLY A 97 1.90 13.01 -8.15
N VAL A 98 3.03 12.33 -8.06
CA VAL A 98 3.09 10.89 -7.76
C VAL A 98 2.66 10.60 -6.30
N PRO A 99 2.11 9.40 -6.01
CA PRO A 99 1.79 8.99 -4.65
C PRO A 99 3.05 8.73 -3.82
N PHE A 100 2.96 8.95 -2.50
CA PHE A 100 4.09 8.83 -1.58
C PHE A 100 3.66 8.48 -0.15
N GLY A 101 4.64 8.07 0.66
CA GLY A 101 4.46 7.85 2.10
C GLY A 101 3.59 6.64 2.45
N ALA A 102 3.24 6.51 3.72
CA ALA A 102 2.55 5.33 4.24
C ALA A 102 1.08 5.24 3.80
N HIS A 103 0.35 6.36 3.81
CA HIS A 103 -1.05 6.36 3.42
C HIS A 103 -1.28 5.89 1.98
N ALA A 104 -0.41 6.25 1.03
CA ALA A 104 -0.49 5.73 -0.34
C ALA A 104 -0.37 4.20 -0.38
N ARG A 105 0.55 3.65 0.40
CA ARG A 105 0.79 2.21 0.49
C ARG A 105 -0.41 1.48 1.11
N LEU A 106 -0.96 2.01 2.21
CA LEU A 106 -2.15 1.45 2.87
C LEU A 106 -3.38 1.48 1.95
N VAL A 107 -3.63 2.60 1.26
CA VAL A 107 -4.73 2.71 0.28
C VAL A 107 -4.59 1.65 -0.80
N MET A 108 -3.41 1.54 -1.40
CA MET A 108 -3.18 0.58 -2.46
C MET A 108 -3.22 -0.88 -1.99
N LEU A 109 -2.75 -1.19 -0.78
CA LEU A 109 -2.84 -2.52 -0.17
C LEU A 109 -4.31 -2.92 -0.01
N TYR A 110 -5.12 -1.99 0.48
CA TYR A 110 -6.56 -2.19 0.60
C TYR A 110 -7.21 -2.43 -0.77
N LEU A 111 -6.95 -1.57 -1.76
CA LEU A 111 -7.55 -1.70 -3.10
C LEU A 111 -7.24 -3.06 -3.73
N GLN A 112 -5.98 -3.50 -3.66
CA GLN A 112 -5.56 -4.80 -4.20
C GLN A 112 -6.16 -5.97 -3.44
N THR A 113 -6.17 -5.89 -2.11
CA THR A 113 -6.76 -6.92 -1.25
C THR A 113 -8.23 -7.11 -1.56
N GLN A 114 -9.00 -6.01 -1.62
CA GLN A 114 -10.43 -6.08 -1.91
C GLN A 114 -10.69 -6.59 -3.33
N ALA A 115 -9.92 -6.15 -4.33
CA ALA A 115 -10.12 -6.59 -5.70
C ALA A 115 -9.92 -8.11 -5.88
N ILE A 116 -8.94 -8.69 -5.20
CA ILE A 116 -8.75 -10.14 -5.15
C ILE A 116 -9.85 -10.81 -4.34
N ARG A 117 -10.16 -10.30 -3.14
CA ARG A 117 -11.13 -10.89 -2.21
C ARG A 117 -12.55 -10.95 -2.80
N THR A 118 -12.97 -9.91 -3.52
CA THR A 118 -14.29 -9.85 -4.16
C THR A 118 -14.27 -10.36 -5.59
N ASN A 119 -13.09 -10.73 -6.11
CA ASN A 119 -12.88 -11.08 -7.52
C ASN A 119 -13.51 -10.06 -8.48
N SER A 120 -13.34 -8.77 -8.16
CA SER A 120 -13.87 -7.64 -8.93
C SER A 120 -12.84 -6.52 -9.03
N ARG A 121 -12.79 -5.86 -10.20
CA ARG A 121 -12.02 -4.62 -10.39
C ARG A 121 -12.69 -3.39 -9.76
N GLU A 122 -13.96 -3.50 -9.40
CA GLU A 122 -14.72 -2.48 -8.69
C GLU A 122 -14.59 -2.73 -7.19
N VAL A 123 -13.89 -1.82 -6.51
CA VAL A 123 -13.56 -1.93 -5.10
C VAL A 123 -14.41 -0.95 -4.30
N GLU A 124 -15.13 -1.46 -3.32
CA GLU A 124 -15.87 -0.63 -2.39
C GLU A 124 -14.90 0.04 -1.39
N VAL A 125 -14.91 1.37 -1.31
CA VAL A 125 -14.10 2.16 -0.35
C VAL A 125 -14.94 2.67 0.83
N GLY A 126 -16.22 2.31 0.90
CA GLY A 126 -17.15 2.63 1.99
C GLY A 126 -17.96 3.90 1.72
N ARG A 127 -18.93 4.24 2.59
CA ARG A 127 -19.82 5.40 2.40
C ARG A 127 -19.25 6.74 2.86
N THR A 128 -18.22 6.68 3.70
CA THR A 128 -17.58 7.88 4.27
C THR A 128 -16.08 7.69 4.35
N MET A 129 -15.34 8.80 4.36
CA MET A 129 -13.90 8.77 4.61
C MET A 129 -13.55 8.11 5.95
N ASN A 130 -14.38 8.27 6.99
CA ASN A 130 -14.12 7.61 8.28
C ASN A 130 -14.20 6.09 8.17
N ALA A 131 -15.22 5.57 7.48
CA ALA A 131 -15.33 4.14 7.21
C ALA A 131 -14.13 3.64 6.40
N PHE A 132 -13.67 4.42 5.43
CA PHE A 132 -12.47 4.08 4.67
C PHE A 132 -11.21 4.02 5.54
N LEU A 133 -10.99 5.04 6.39
CA LEU A 133 -9.86 5.10 7.32
C LEU A 133 -9.82 3.89 8.27
N GLU A 134 -10.98 3.49 8.80
CA GLU A 134 -11.11 2.30 9.64
C GLU A 134 -10.73 1.02 8.88
N ARG A 135 -11.24 0.86 7.65
CA ARG A 135 -10.93 -0.29 6.80
C ARG A 135 -9.44 -0.42 6.51
N ILE A 136 -8.75 0.69 6.23
CA ILE A 136 -7.30 0.71 6.00
C ILE A 136 -6.47 0.73 7.30
N GLY A 137 -7.10 0.69 8.48
CA GLY A 137 -6.44 0.59 9.78
C GLY A 137 -5.77 1.87 10.25
N VAL A 138 -6.30 3.04 9.86
CA VAL A 138 -5.72 4.34 10.22
C VAL A 138 -6.68 5.11 11.12
N ALA A 139 -6.16 5.65 12.23
CA ALA A 139 -6.95 6.43 13.16
C ALA A 139 -7.50 7.73 12.51
N PRO A 140 -8.78 8.07 12.72
CA PRO A 140 -9.40 9.23 12.11
C PRO A 140 -8.82 10.55 12.65
N GLY A 141 -8.66 11.54 11.75
CA GLY A 141 -8.18 12.88 12.10
C GLY A 141 -8.21 13.80 10.89
N GLY A 142 -8.33 15.12 11.09
CA GLY A 142 -8.44 16.09 9.98
C GLY A 142 -7.26 16.00 9.00
N LYS A 143 -6.02 16.00 9.53
CA LYS A 143 -4.80 15.83 8.72
C LYS A 143 -4.73 14.46 8.04
N THR A 144 -5.16 13.40 8.73
CA THR A 144 -5.21 12.04 8.17
C THR A 144 -6.15 11.96 6.98
N ARG A 145 -7.38 12.47 7.12
CA ARG A 145 -8.38 12.50 6.05
C ARG A 145 -7.86 13.24 4.82
N ALA A 146 -7.28 14.42 5.03
CA ALA A 146 -6.68 15.20 3.94
C ALA A 146 -5.55 14.43 3.24
N SER A 147 -4.68 13.77 4.02
CA SER A 147 -3.56 13.00 3.47
C SER A 147 -4.04 11.76 2.69
N VAL A 148 -5.01 11.00 3.19
CA VAL A 148 -5.55 9.82 2.50
C VAL A 148 -6.29 10.23 1.22
N SER A 149 -7.11 11.29 1.26
CA SER A 149 -7.74 11.88 0.06
C SER A 149 -6.70 12.31 -0.97
N GLU A 150 -5.61 12.95 -0.53
CA GLU A 150 -4.52 13.37 -1.41
C GLU A 150 -3.88 12.15 -2.08
N GLN A 151 -3.51 11.13 -1.30
CA GLN A 151 -2.85 9.95 -1.86
C GLN A 151 -3.76 9.18 -2.80
N LEU A 152 -5.07 9.09 -2.52
CA LEU A 152 -6.03 8.47 -3.43
C LEU A 152 -6.09 9.19 -4.78
N ARG A 153 -6.13 10.53 -4.78
CA ARG A 153 -6.06 11.33 -6.03
C ARG A 153 -4.76 11.11 -6.78
N ARG A 154 -3.62 11.06 -6.08
CA ARG A 154 -2.31 10.80 -6.68
C ARG A 154 -2.24 9.43 -7.34
N ILE A 155 -2.76 8.40 -6.67
CA ILE A 155 -2.90 7.05 -7.22
C ILE A 155 -3.78 7.08 -8.48
N ALA A 156 -4.92 7.77 -8.41
CA ALA A 156 -5.85 7.85 -9.53
C ALA A 156 -5.27 8.55 -10.76
N ALA A 157 -4.46 9.59 -10.56
CA ALA A 157 -3.85 10.35 -11.63
C ALA A 157 -2.59 9.68 -12.23
N SER A 158 -1.89 8.87 -11.44
CA SER A 158 -0.54 8.40 -11.81
C SER A 158 -0.56 7.31 -12.87
N THR A 159 0.45 7.37 -13.73
CA THR A 159 0.75 6.32 -14.71
C THR A 159 2.04 5.62 -14.32
N VAL A 160 2.04 4.30 -14.43
CA VAL A 160 3.19 3.46 -14.10
C VAL A 160 3.75 2.82 -15.35
N MET A 161 5.07 2.83 -15.47
CA MET A 161 5.80 2.21 -16.55
C MET A 161 6.90 1.32 -15.99
N PHE A 162 6.95 0.09 -16.49
CA PHE A 162 8.06 -0.84 -16.29
C PHE A 162 8.89 -0.84 -17.56
N SER A 163 10.19 -0.64 -17.44
CA SER A 163 11.12 -0.77 -18.56
C SER A 163 12.25 -1.73 -18.22
N TRP A 164 12.74 -2.48 -19.20
CA TRP A 164 13.83 -3.43 -19.04
C TRP A 164 14.70 -3.45 -20.29
N GLN A 165 15.95 -3.87 -20.10
CA GLN A 165 16.90 -4.04 -21.19
C GLN A 165 17.64 -5.36 -20.97
N GLN A 166 17.62 -6.25 -21.97
CA GLN A 166 18.22 -7.58 -21.83
C GLN A 166 19.75 -7.52 -21.92
N THR A 167 20.26 -6.70 -22.83
CA THR A 167 21.68 -6.39 -23.01
C THR A 167 21.85 -4.90 -23.32
N PRO A 168 23.02 -4.29 -23.06
CA PRO A 168 23.27 -2.88 -23.34
C PRO A 168 22.97 -2.45 -24.80
N ASP A 169 23.13 -3.38 -25.74
CA ASP A 169 22.93 -3.15 -27.18
C ASP A 169 21.51 -3.49 -27.68
N SER A 170 20.66 -4.08 -26.83
CA SER A 170 19.28 -4.42 -27.18
C SER A 170 18.34 -3.22 -27.06
N ALA A 171 17.31 -3.16 -27.90
CA ALA A 171 16.26 -2.16 -27.76
C ALA A 171 15.53 -2.32 -26.40
N PRO A 172 15.27 -1.22 -25.66
CA PRO A 172 14.58 -1.30 -24.39
C PRO A 172 13.11 -1.74 -24.59
N GLY A 173 12.68 -2.70 -23.80
CA GLY A 173 11.27 -3.06 -23.66
C GLY A 173 10.58 -2.18 -22.63
N PHE A 174 9.29 -1.90 -22.81
CA PHE A 174 8.49 -1.24 -21.80
C PHE A 174 7.03 -1.70 -21.79
N MET A 175 6.40 -1.59 -20.62
CA MET A 175 4.97 -1.77 -20.40
C MET A 175 4.48 -0.58 -19.58
N ARG A 176 3.37 0.05 -20.01
CA ARG A 176 2.76 1.17 -19.31
C ARG A 176 1.32 0.85 -18.97
N GLN A 177 0.89 1.24 -17.77
CA GLN A 177 -0.48 1.06 -17.29
C GLN A 177 -0.86 2.15 -16.28
N THR A 178 -2.16 2.39 -16.14
CA THR A 178 -2.72 3.17 -15.01
C THR A 178 -3.15 2.23 -13.90
N ILE A 179 -3.39 2.76 -12.70
CA ILE A 179 -3.84 1.96 -11.55
C ILE A 179 -5.36 1.95 -11.46
N ILE A 180 -5.94 3.15 -11.49
CA ILE A 180 -7.38 3.38 -11.46
C ILE A 180 -7.77 3.81 -12.87
N LYS A 181 -8.74 3.13 -13.45
CA LYS A 181 -9.31 3.47 -14.77
C LYS A 181 -10.33 4.59 -14.64
N GLY A 182 -11.09 4.59 -13.55
CA GLY A 182 -12.14 5.57 -13.34
C GLY A 182 -12.90 5.38 -12.04
N GLY A 183 -13.83 6.29 -11.86
CA GLY A 183 -14.61 6.56 -10.65
C GLY A 183 -14.88 8.05 -10.67
N GLN A 184 -16.07 8.49 -10.29
CA GLN A 184 -16.28 9.86 -9.86
C GLN A 184 -15.61 10.02 -8.50
N LEU A 185 -14.30 10.24 -8.50
CA LEU A 185 -13.56 10.56 -7.28
C LEU A 185 -14.07 11.91 -6.76
N GLY A 186 -15.22 11.89 -6.07
CA GLY A 186 -16.02 13.05 -5.70
C GLY A 186 -15.43 13.75 -4.49
N VAL A 187 -14.11 13.85 -4.46
CA VAL A 187 -13.42 14.80 -3.62
C VAL A 187 -13.58 16.17 -4.27
N ARG A 188 -14.82 16.69 -4.26
CA ARG A 188 -15.13 18.08 -4.56
C ARG A 188 -14.29 18.89 -3.58
N MET A 189 -13.44 19.75 -4.12
CA MET A 189 -12.66 20.71 -3.35
C MET A 189 -13.60 21.79 -2.81
N THR A 190 -14.41 21.46 -1.80
CA THR A 190 -15.04 22.47 -0.95
C THR A 190 -14.13 22.65 0.26
N ASP A 191 -13.49 23.82 0.31
CA ASP A 191 -12.75 24.28 1.51
C ASP A 191 -13.69 24.53 2.70
N ASP A 192 -14.99 24.50 2.47
CA ASP A 192 -15.99 24.64 3.53
C ASP A 192 -16.93 23.45 3.55
N THR A 193 -16.98 22.85 4.74
CA THR A 193 -18.04 21.96 5.24
C THR A 193 -18.25 20.61 4.52
N GLN A 194 -18.42 19.60 5.37
CA GLN A 194 -19.12 18.32 5.20
C GLN A 194 -19.78 18.11 3.82
N ASP A 195 -19.48 16.98 3.18
CA ASP A 195 -20.13 16.44 1.97
C ASP A 195 -19.44 16.72 0.62
N ALA A 196 -18.13 16.50 0.56
CA ALA A 196 -17.55 15.97 -0.67
C ALA A 196 -18.19 14.60 -0.95
N LEU A 197 -18.85 14.44 -2.10
CA LEU A 197 -19.48 13.20 -2.57
C LEU A 197 -18.44 12.06 -2.56
N TRP A 198 -18.33 11.37 -1.44
CA TRP A 198 -17.47 10.21 -1.31
C TRP A 198 -18.09 9.08 -2.12
N GLU A 199 -17.42 8.70 -3.21
CA GLU A 199 -17.88 7.57 -3.99
C GLU A 199 -17.70 6.28 -3.21
N GLU A 200 -18.71 5.42 -3.26
CA GLU A 200 -18.64 4.11 -2.61
C GLU A 200 -17.67 3.18 -3.33
N HIS A 201 -17.34 3.43 -4.60
CA HIS A 201 -16.61 2.50 -5.46
C HIS A 201 -15.45 3.14 -6.25
N ILE A 202 -14.37 2.38 -6.44
CA ILE A 202 -13.23 2.74 -7.28
C ILE A 202 -12.99 1.62 -8.29
N VAL A 203 -12.77 1.98 -9.56
CA VAL A 203 -12.56 1.00 -10.62
C VAL A 203 -11.09 0.92 -11.00
N LEU A 204 -10.45 -0.21 -10.66
CA LEU A 204 -9.09 -0.52 -11.09
C LEU A 204 -9.01 -0.67 -12.61
N SER A 205 -7.84 -0.36 -13.17
CA SER A 205 -7.57 -0.66 -14.57
C SER A 205 -7.53 -2.17 -14.81
N GLU A 206 -7.89 -2.55 -16.03
CA GLU A 206 -7.95 -3.95 -16.42
C GLU A 206 -6.56 -4.60 -16.38
N ASP A 207 -5.57 -3.95 -17.02
CA ASP A 207 -4.18 -4.38 -16.99
C ASP A 207 -3.64 -4.53 -15.55
N PHE A 208 -3.96 -3.60 -14.66
CA PHE A 208 -3.50 -3.65 -13.26
C PHE A 208 -4.15 -4.81 -12.52
N TYR A 209 -5.46 -4.98 -12.67
CA TYR A 209 -6.21 -6.05 -12.04
C TYR A 209 -5.78 -7.44 -12.52
N ASP A 210 -5.57 -7.61 -13.83
CA ASP A 210 -5.13 -8.88 -14.41
C ASP A 210 -3.72 -9.25 -13.96
N ASN A 211 -2.81 -8.28 -13.91
CA ASN A 211 -1.46 -8.49 -13.37
C ASN A 211 -1.48 -8.84 -11.89
N LEU A 212 -2.33 -8.17 -11.09
CA LEU A 212 -2.52 -8.47 -9.67
C LEU A 212 -3.00 -9.91 -9.46
N ARG A 213 -3.97 -10.38 -10.26
CA ARG A 213 -4.47 -11.76 -10.19
C ARG A 213 -3.43 -12.79 -10.63
N LYS A 214 -2.62 -12.45 -11.63
CA LYS A 214 -1.60 -13.35 -12.19
C LYS A 214 -0.41 -13.52 -11.25
N TYR A 215 -0.06 -12.47 -10.51
CA TYR A 215 1.10 -12.48 -9.62
C TYR A 215 0.80 -11.89 -8.23
N PRO A 216 -0.03 -12.57 -7.42
CA PRO A 216 -0.39 -12.10 -6.08
C PRO A 216 0.66 -12.51 -5.04
N ILE A 217 0.90 -11.64 -4.06
CA ILE A 217 1.67 -11.91 -2.84
C ILE A 217 0.69 -11.91 -1.66
N PRO A 218 0.61 -13.01 -0.88
CA PRO A 218 -0.17 -13.03 0.34
C PRO A 218 0.51 -12.22 1.44
N LEU A 219 -0.28 -11.44 2.18
CA LEU A 219 0.14 -10.61 3.30
C LEU A 219 -0.78 -10.87 4.50
N LEU A 220 -0.28 -10.72 5.72
CA LEU A 220 -1.11 -10.75 6.93
C LEU A 220 -1.65 -9.35 7.20
N GLU A 221 -2.97 -9.20 7.24
CA GLU A 221 -3.58 -7.89 7.53
C GLU A 221 -3.21 -7.37 8.92
N GLN A 222 -3.12 -8.26 9.92
CA GLN A 222 -2.76 -7.84 11.28
C GLN A 222 -1.34 -7.26 11.32
N ALA A 223 -0.41 -7.82 10.54
CA ALA A 223 0.95 -7.27 10.44
C ALA A 223 0.95 -5.88 9.80
N ILE A 224 0.15 -5.66 8.75
CA ILE A 224 0.01 -4.34 8.13
C ILE A 224 -0.55 -3.32 9.13
N ARG A 225 -1.59 -3.68 9.89
CA ARG A 225 -2.19 -2.82 10.92
C ARG A 225 -1.20 -2.49 12.03
N ALA A 226 -0.45 -3.48 12.51
CA ALA A 226 0.55 -3.29 13.56
C ALA A 226 1.74 -2.41 13.11
N ILE A 227 2.16 -2.52 11.84
CA ILE A 227 3.20 -1.66 11.27
C ILE A 227 2.71 -0.20 11.15
N GLY A 228 1.44 -0.02 10.79
CA GLY A 228 0.79 1.28 10.72
C GLY A 228 1.43 2.25 9.72
N ALA A 229 1.67 3.49 10.15
CA ALA A 229 2.04 4.61 9.28
C ALA A 229 3.54 4.70 8.93
N SER A 230 4.31 3.61 9.09
CA SER A 230 5.73 3.57 8.71
C SER A 230 5.90 3.06 7.27
N SER A 231 6.19 3.97 6.34
CA SER A 231 6.38 3.61 4.93
C SER A 231 7.55 2.64 4.69
N LEU A 232 8.67 2.79 5.42
CA LEU A 232 9.81 1.88 5.31
C LEU A 232 9.50 0.49 5.85
N ALA A 233 8.80 0.41 6.98
CA ALA A 233 8.46 -0.88 7.57
C ALA A 233 7.45 -1.65 6.71
N LEU A 234 6.46 -0.96 6.11
CA LEU A 234 5.54 -1.55 5.14
C LEU A 234 6.32 -2.14 3.94
N ASP A 235 7.29 -1.39 3.43
CA ASP A 235 8.10 -1.82 2.29
C ASP A 235 8.93 -3.06 2.62
N LEU A 236 9.61 -3.06 3.76
CA LEU A 236 10.39 -4.20 4.23
C LEU A 236 9.49 -5.43 4.44
N TYR A 237 8.31 -5.25 5.04
CA TYR A 237 7.36 -6.33 5.26
C TYR A 237 6.87 -6.96 3.95
N VAL A 238 6.46 -6.15 2.98
CA VAL A 238 5.99 -6.63 1.69
C VAL A 238 7.12 -7.30 0.91
N TRP A 239 8.34 -6.73 0.95
CA TRP A 239 9.51 -7.34 0.32
C TRP A 239 9.88 -8.69 0.93
N LEU A 240 9.86 -8.80 2.27
CA LEU A 240 10.10 -10.05 2.96
C LEU A 240 9.01 -11.08 2.62
N SER A 241 7.75 -10.67 2.59
CA SER A 241 6.62 -11.55 2.24
C SER A 241 6.78 -12.12 0.83
N TYR A 242 7.17 -11.28 -0.13
CA TYR A 242 7.52 -11.72 -1.49
C TYR A 242 8.71 -12.68 -1.51
N ARG A 243 9.82 -12.29 -0.88
CA ARG A 243 11.08 -13.03 -0.96
C ARG A 243 10.97 -14.39 -0.29
N LEU A 244 10.38 -14.45 0.91
CA LEU A 244 10.23 -15.66 1.71
C LEU A 244 9.22 -16.61 1.10
N HIS A 245 8.13 -16.11 0.50
CA HIS A 245 7.18 -16.95 -0.23
C HIS A 245 7.84 -17.68 -1.42
N SER A 246 8.88 -17.09 -2.00
CA SER A 246 9.61 -17.65 -3.13
C SER A 246 10.72 -18.63 -2.72
N LEU A 247 10.98 -18.82 -1.42
CA LEU A 247 12.01 -19.74 -0.95
C LEU A 247 11.41 -21.15 -0.75
N THR A 248 12.10 -22.15 -1.30
CA THR A 248 11.73 -23.56 -1.16
C THR A 248 12.40 -24.25 0.04
N LYS A 249 13.40 -23.59 0.65
CA LYS A 249 14.13 -24.05 1.84
C LYS A 249 14.51 -22.85 2.72
N PRO A 250 14.67 -23.04 4.05
CA PRO A 250 15.13 -22.00 4.97
C PRO A 250 16.50 -21.41 4.60
#